data_AF-A0A348VVY9-F1
#
_entry.id   AF-A0A348VVY9-F1
#
_cell.length_a   1.000
_cell.length_b   1.000
_cell.length_c   1.000
_cell.angle_alpha   90.00
_cell.angle_beta   90.00
_cell.angle_gamma   90.00
#
_symmetry.space_group_name_H-M   'P 1'
#
loop_
_entity.id
_entity.type
_entity.pdbx_description
1 polymer ?
#
loop_
_entity_poly.entity_id
_entity_poly.type
_entity_poly.pdbx_seq_one_letter_code
_entity_poly.pdbx_strand_id
1 'polypeptide(L)'
;MMINRSKRLIPAIVTVTLGAMLILTAAPSFSGDPLQEIRDIYAAVNKTIEEKKAQVILFYTSDKGWKEAKDPEQKEFKDIDEMDAFERNYVYLHDGRIIKVRMALETPSGDWMLVRDYYFYDNGRTAFVFDDLATFQGYVPDHDEIEGPYVVEKRVYFDAKGKQVKALKKAFVKATGQEISAEHVR
;
A
#
# COMPACT_ATOMS: atom_id res chain seq x y z
N MET A 1 40.59 29.89 -70.93
CA MET A 1 40.65 29.73 -69.46
C MET A 1 39.42 30.42 -68.88
N MET A 2 38.34 29.66 -68.66
CA MET A 2 37.03 30.15 -68.21
C MET A 2 36.91 29.99 -66.69
N ILE A 3 36.56 31.05 -65.96
CA ILE A 3 36.25 31.00 -64.53
C ILE A 3 34.73 31.11 -64.38
N ASN A 4 34.10 30.00 -64.01
CA ASN A 4 32.67 29.86 -63.77
C ASN A 4 32.38 30.18 -62.29
N ARG A 5 31.55 31.19 -61.99
CA ARG A 5 31.14 31.54 -60.61
C ARG A 5 29.76 30.94 -60.32
N SER A 6 29.71 29.95 -59.44
CA SER A 6 28.45 29.38 -58.94
C SER A 6 27.81 30.30 -57.89
N LYS A 7 26.51 30.56 -58.05
CA LYS A 7 25.67 31.27 -57.09
C LYS A 7 25.16 30.27 -56.04
N ARG A 8 25.39 30.53 -54.76
CA ARG A 8 24.79 29.78 -53.65
C ARG A 8 23.39 30.32 -53.35
N LEU A 9 22.40 29.43 -53.31
CA LEU A 9 21.04 29.68 -52.85
C LEU A 9 20.96 29.49 -51.34
N ILE A 10 20.27 30.41 -50.66
CA ILE A 10 19.96 30.36 -49.22
C ILE A 10 18.63 29.58 -49.07
N PRO A 11 18.50 28.61 -48.15
CA PRO A 11 17.22 27.95 -47.92
C PRO A 11 16.31 28.79 -47.02
N ALA A 12 15.05 28.92 -47.42
CA ALA A 12 14.00 29.52 -46.62
C ALA A 12 13.55 28.56 -45.50
N ILE A 13 13.47 29.09 -44.28
CA ILE A 13 12.95 28.37 -43.10
C ILE A 13 11.42 28.47 -43.14
N VAL A 14 10.74 27.32 -43.26
CA VAL A 14 9.29 27.21 -43.12
C VAL A 14 8.98 26.82 -41.67
N THR A 15 8.34 27.70 -40.93
CA THR A 15 7.89 27.43 -39.55
C THR A 15 6.48 26.85 -39.60
N VAL A 16 6.33 25.60 -39.17
CA VAL A 16 5.02 24.93 -39.00
C VAL A 16 4.60 25.09 -37.55
N THR A 17 3.56 25.87 -37.29
CA THR A 17 2.94 26.00 -35.96
C THR A 17 1.89 24.91 -35.79
N LEU A 18 2.22 23.90 -34.98
CA LEU A 18 1.29 22.85 -34.57
C LEU A 18 0.44 23.38 -33.40
N GLY A 19 -0.85 23.62 -33.65
CA GLY A 19 -1.80 24.02 -32.61
C GLY A 19 -2.13 22.84 -31.69
N ALA A 20 -1.59 22.86 -30.47
CA ALA A 20 -1.97 21.91 -29.42
C ALA A 20 -3.36 22.29 -28.87
N MET A 21 -4.37 21.50 -29.22
CA MET A 21 -5.72 21.62 -28.64
C MET A 21 -5.71 20.92 -27.27
N LEU A 22 -5.61 21.72 -26.21
CA LEU A 22 -5.64 21.24 -24.83
C LEU A 22 -7.09 20.85 -24.48
N ILE A 23 -7.39 19.56 -24.45
CA ILE A 23 -8.64 19.06 -23.88
C ILE A 23 -8.44 19.02 -22.36
N LEU A 24 -8.91 20.05 -21.65
CA LEU A 24 -9.06 19.98 -20.20
C LEU A 24 -10.18 19.00 -19.87
N THR A 25 -9.82 17.75 -19.55
CA THR A 25 -10.73 16.87 -18.83
C THR A 25 -10.83 17.37 -17.39
N ALA A 26 -12.01 17.83 -16.99
CA ALA A 26 -12.27 18.20 -15.61
C ALA A 26 -12.08 16.95 -14.73
N ALA A 27 -11.09 17.01 -13.83
CA ALA A 27 -10.93 15.97 -12.82
C ALA A 27 -12.21 15.91 -11.97
N PRO A 28 -12.69 14.72 -11.61
CA PRO A 28 -13.82 14.59 -10.70
C PRO A 28 -13.49 15.34 -9.40
N SER A 29 -14.35 16.30 -9.03
CA SER A 29 -14.25 17.00 -7.76
C SER A 29 -14.81 16.09 -6.67
N PHE A 30 -13.93 15.41 -5.96
CA PHE A 30 -14.30 14.68 -4.74
C PHE A 30 -14.80 15.69 -3.69
N SER A 31 -15.88 15.33 -3.01
CA SER A 31 -16.46 16.09 -1.90
C SER A 31 -15.37 16.51 -0.92
N GLY A 32 -15.35 17.77 -0.47
CA GLY A 32 -14.24 18.37 0.30
C GLY A 32 -13.94 17.78 1.69
N ASP A 33 -14.47 16.60 2.04
CA ASP A 33 -14.06 15.82 3.21
C ASP A 33 -13.04 14.74 2.81
N PRO A 34 -11.75 14.91 3.15
CA PRO A 34 -10.70 13.93 2.86
C PRO A 34 -11.00 12.55 3.44
N LEU A 35 -11.73 12.44 4.55
CA LEU A 35 -12.02 11.14 5.15
C LEU A 35 -13.01 10.33 4.33
N GLN A 36 -13.95 10.97 3.65
CA GLN A 36 -14.89 10.28 2.79
C GLN A 36 -14.19 9.74 1.55
N GLU A 37 -13.33 10.55 0.92
CA GLU A 37 -12.51 10.10 -0.22
C GLU A 37 -11.65 8.88 0.13
N ILE A 38 -11.01 8.88 1.31
CA ILE A 38 -10.20 7.74 1.76
C ILE A 38 -11.06 6.48 2.00
N ARG A 39 -12.29 6.63 2.50
CA ARG A 39 -13.23 5.50 2.64
C ARG A 39 -13.65 4.94 1.29
N ASP A 40 -13.87 5.82 0.32
CA ASP A 40 -14.23 5.42 -1.04
C ASP A 40 -13.07 4.67 -1.70
N ILE A 41 -11.82 5.12 -1.51
CA ILE A 41 -10.61 4.40 -1.94
C ILE A 41 -10.55 3.02 -1.29
N TYR A 42 -10.67 2.93 0.03
CA TYR A 42 -10.65 1.65 0.74
C TYR A 42 -11.70 0.67 0.19
N ALA A 43 -12.95 1.13 0.02
CA ALA A 43 -14.03 0.32 -0.49
C ALA A 43 -13.79 -0.14 -1.94
N ALA A 44 -13.36 0.77 -2.82
CA ALA A 44 -13.06 0.47 -4.21
C ALA A 44 -11.93 -0.56 -4.34
N VAL A 45 -10.84 -0.37 -3.58
CA VAL A 45 -9.70 -1.30 -3.59
C VAL A 45 -10.10 -2.70 -3.13
N ASN A 46 -10.81 -2.82 -2.01
CA ASN A 46 -11.22 -4.14 -1.51
C ASN A 46 -12.17 -4.82 -2.49
N LYS A 47 -13.12 -4.08 -3.07
CA LYS A 47 -13.99 -4.62 -4.12
C LYS A 47 -13.20 -5.14 -5.32
N THR A 48 -12.22 -4.38 -5.81
CA THR A 48 -11.35 -4.81 -6.92
C THR A 48 -10.58 -6.09 -6.60
N ILE A 49 -10.11 -6.24 -5.36
CA ILE A 49 -9.41 -7.45 -4.90
C ILE A 49 -10.37 -8.64 -4.77
N GLU A 50 -11.54 -8.45 -4.16
CA GLU A 50 -12.58 -9.48 -3.99
C GLU A 50 -13.10 -10.01 -5.35
N GLU A 51 -13.28 -9.10 -6.31
CA GLU A 51 -13.67 -9.45 -7.68
C GLU A 51 -12.52 -10.02 -8.52
N LYS A 52 -11.33 -10.23 -7.93
CA LYS A 52 -10.11 -10.74 -8.59
C LYS A 52 -9.69 -9.93 -9.82
N LYS A 53 -9.94 -8.62 -9.80
CA LYS A 53 -9.57 -7.66 -10.86
C LYS A 53 -8.19 -7.04 -10.66
N ALA A 54 -7.58 -7.27 -9.49
CA ALA A 54 -6.21 -6.86 -9.22
C ALA A 54 -5.22 -7.97 -9.61
N GLN A 55 -4.13 -7.59 -10.27
CA GLN A 55 -2.93 -8.43 -10.32
C GLN A 55 -2.26 -8.43 -8.94
N VAL A 56 -1.71 -9.56 -8.53
CA VAL A 56 -0.99 -9.69 -7.26
C VAL A 56 0.44 -10.13 -7.55
N ILE A 57 1.40 -9.42 -6.97
CA ILE A 57 2.81 -9.83 -6.90
C ILE A 57 3.13 -10.10 -5.44
N LEU A 58 3.75 -11.23 -5.14
CA LEU A 58 4.14 -11.60 -3.80
C LEU A 58 5.66 -11.65 -3.68
N PHE A 59 6.20 -10.87 -2.76
CA PHE A 59 7.58 -11.00 -2.30
C PHE A 59 7.61 -11.63 -0.92
N TYR A 60 8.61 -12.45 -0.63
CA TYR A 60 8.80 -13.06 0.68
C TYR A 60 10.27 -13.10 1.06
N THR A 61 10.55 -13.10 2.37
CA THR A 61 11.90 -13.30 2.90
C THR A 61 12.27 -14.77 2.92
N SER A 62 13.52 -15.07 2.60
CA SER A 62 14.14 -16.38 2.81
C SER A 62 15.52 -16.23 3.45
N ASP A 63 16.13 -17.36 3.80
CA ASP A 63 17.55 -17.52 4.16
C ASP A 63 18.57 -16.71 3.29
N LYS A 64 18.22 -16.42 2.03
CA LYS A 64 19.06 -15.76 1.03
C LYS A 64 18.57 -14.33 0.70
N GLY A 65 17.66 -13.79 1.49
CA GLY A 65 17.04 -12.47 1.27
C GLY A 65 15.68 -12.55 0.59
N TRP A 66 15.32 -11.49 -0.13
CA TRP A 66 14.01 -11.33 -0.74
C TRP A 66 13.85 -12.15 -2.03
N LYS A 67 12.72 -12.85 -2.16
CA LYS A 67 12.34 -13.60 -3.37
C LYS A 67 10.95 -13.18 -3.83
N GLU A 68 10.75 -13.16 -5.15
CA GLU A 68 9.41 -13.07 -5.75
C GLU A 68 8.82 -14.48 -5.88
N ALA A 69 7.58 -14.66 -5.47
CA ALA A 69 6.86 -15.91 -5.65
C ALA A 69 6.42 -16.06 -7.11
N LYS A 70 6.56 -17.27 -7.67
CA LYS A 70 6.05 -17.58 -9.02
C LYS A 70 4.52 -17.63 -9.07
N ASP A 71 3.92 -17.95 -7.93
CA ASP A 71 2.48 -17.99 -7.72
C ASP A 71 2.15 -17.19 -6.46
N PRO A 72 1.40 -16.07 -6.55
CA PRO A 72 1.01 -15.28 -5.39
C PRO A 72 0.02 -15.99 -4.47
N GLU A 73 -0.60 -17.09 -4.91
CA GLU A 73 -1.47 -17.94 -4.08
C GLU A 73 -0.69 -19.04 -3.33
N GLN A 74 0.65 -19.11 -3.50
CA GLN A 74 1.51 -20.07 -2.82
C GLN A 74 1.36 -19.97 -1.29
N LYS A 75 1.02 -21.10 -0.67
CA LYS A 75 0.78 -21.20 0.79
C LYS A 75 1.99 -21.71 1.58
N GLU A 76 2.86 -22.48 0.93
CA GLU A 76 3.99 -23.14 1.58
C GLU A 76 5.31 -22.59 1.04
N PHE A 77 6.22 -22.26 1.94
CA PHE A 77 7.56 -21.76 1.60
C PHE A 77 8.58 -22.61 2.33
N LYS A 78 9.30 -23.45 1.58
CA LYS A 78 10.23 -24.44 2.15
C LYS A 78 11.41 -23.85 2.94
N ASP A 79 11.67 -22.56 2.74
CA ASP A 79 12.82 -21.87 3.32
C ASP A 79 12.47 -21.12 4.62
N ILE A 80 11.25 -21.29 5.15
CA ILE A 80 10.72 -20.49 6.27
C ILE A 80 10.78 -21.22 7.62
N ASP A 81 10.78 -22.55 7.63
CA ASP A 81 10.69 -23.34 8.87
C ASP A 81 11.89 -23.14 9.84
N GLU A 82 13.01 -22.62 9.33
CA GLU A 82 14.21 -22.32 10.11
C GLU A 82 14.34 -20.84 10.52
N MET A 83 13.37 -19.98 10.16
CA MET A 83 13.42 -18.55 10.43
C MET A 83 12.68 -18.18 11.73
N ASP A 84 13.25 -17.28 12.54
CA ASP A 84 12.56 -16.77 13.74
C ASP A 84 11.28 -15.97 13.39
N ALA A 85 11.31 -15.28 12.25
CA ALA A 85 10.19 -14.57 11.67
C ALA A 85 10.37 -14.47 10.16
N PHE A 86 9.26 -14.38 9.43
CA PHE A 86 9.28 -14.19 7.98
C PHE A 86 8.28 -13.14 7.55
N GLU A 87 8.61 -12.45 6.46
CA GLU A 87 7.82 -11.36 5.90
C GLU A 87 7.27 -11.75 4.52
N ARG A 88 6.00 -11.40 4.27
CA ARG A 88 5.30 -11.53 3.00
C ARG A 88 4.73 -10.18 2.59
N ASN A 89 5.09 -9.74 1.40
CA ASN A 89 4.69 -8.46 0.83
C ASN A 89 3.88 -8.69 -0.44
N TYR A 90 2.57 -8.47 -0.35
CA TYR A 90 1.64 -8.52 -1.47
C TYR A 90 1.49 -7.13 -2.06
N VAL A 91 1.79 -6.98 -3.34
CA VAL A 91 1.57 -5.76 -4.12
C VAL A 91 0.39 -6.00 -5.04
N TYR A 92 -0.69 -5.25 -4.84
CA TYR A 92 -1.89 -5.32 -5.65
C TYR A 92 -1.86 -4.21 -6.70
N LEU A 93 -1.97 -4.60 -7.97
CA LEU A 93 -2.01 -3.69 -9.10
C LEU A 93 -3.36 -3.75 -9.82
N HIS A 94 -3.86 -2.59 -10.25
CA HIS A 94 -5.02 -2.49 -11.13
C HIS A 94 -4.74 -1.41 -12.19
N ASP A 95 -5.00 -1.71 -13.45
CA ASP A 95 -4.68 -0.84 -14.60
C ASP A 95 -3.24 -0.29 -14.60
N GLY A 96 -2.28 -1.14 -14.22
CA GLY A 96 -0.85 -0.81 -14.16
C GLY A 96 -0.44 0.09 -12.99
N ARG A 97 -1.33 0.35 -12.02
CA ARG A 97 -1.07 1.17 -10.82
C ARG A 97 -1.12 0.32 -9.57
N ILE A 98 -0.28 0.64 -8.59
CA ILE A 98 -0.34 0.02 -7.26
C ILE A 98 -1.52 0.63 -6.50
N ILE A 99 -2.47 -0.22 -6.11
CA ILE A 99 -3.67 0.20 -5.37
C ILE A 99 -3.61 -0.17 -3.89
N LYS A 100 -2.85 -1.23 -3.56
CA LYS A 100 -2.62 -1.69 -2.19
C LYS A 100 -1.26 -2.37 -2.07
N VAL A 101 -0.62 -2.20 -0.92
CA VAL A 101 0.48 -3.05 -0.48
C VAL A 101 0.10 -3.64 0.87
N ARG A 102 0.20 -4.95 1.03
CA ARG A 102 0.05 -5.65 2.31
C ARG A 102 1.38 -6.25 2.69
N MET A 103 1.90 -5.84 3.83
CA MET A 103 3.08 -6.42 4.46
C MET A 103 2.62 -7.26 5.63
N ALA A 104 3.05 -8.52 5.72
CA ALA A 104 2.73 -9.42 6.82
C ALA A 104 4.04 -10.00 7.37
N LEU A 105 4.33 -9.73 8.63
CA LEU A 105 5.46 -10.27 9.37
C LEU A 105 4.90 -11.20 10.46
N GLU A 106 5.30 -12.46 10.46
CA GLU A 106 4.78 -13.46 11.39
C GLU A 106 5.87 -14.43 11.85
N THR A 107 5.68 -15.02 13.02
CA THR A 107 6.53 -16.13 13.49
C THR A 107 5.95 -17.47 13.04
N PRO A 108 6.79 -18.47 12.71
CA PRO A 108 6.31 -19.81 12.41
C PRO A 108 5.50 -20.45 13.57
N SER A 109 5.79 -20.07 14.82
CA SER A 109 5.03 -20.51 16.00
C SER A 109 3.60 -19.98 16.04
N GLY A 110 3.31 -18.87 15.37
CA GLY A 110 2.03 -18.17 15.44
C GLY A 110 1.83 -17.33 16.71
N ASP A 111 2.88 -17.12 17.50
CA ASP A 111 2.82 -16.34 18.74
C ASP A 111 2.46 -14.87 18.51
N TRP A 112 2.89 -14.33 17.36
CA TRP A 112 2.50 -13.01 16.92
C TRP A 112 2.52 -12.85 15.40
N MET A 113 1.75 -11.87 14.94
CA MET A 113 1.65 -11.46 13.55
C MET A 113 1.43 -9.96 13.48
N LEU A 114 2.17 -9.28 12.62
CA LEU A 114 1.99 -7.88 12.28
C LEU A 114 1.61 -7.79 10.81
N VAL A 115 0.43 -7.25 10.52
CA VAL A 115 0.00 -6.88 9.19
C VAL A 115 0.01 -5.36 9.07
N ARG A 116 0.58 -4.85 7.98
CA ARG A 116 0.52 -3.45 7.59
C ARG A 116 -0.01 -3.32 6.17
N ASP A 117 -1.18 -2.73 6.03
CA ASP A 117 -1.81 -2.43 4.76
C ASP A 117 -1.64 -0.95 4.41
N TYR A 118 -1.15 -0.67 3.21
CA TYR A 118 -1.12 0.66 2.59
C TYR A 118 -2.12 0.70 1.45
N TYR A 119 -2.87 1.79 1.37
CA TYR A 119 -3.78 2.11 0.27
C TYR A 119 -3.35 3.42 -0.36
N PHE A 120 -3.48 3.53 -1.69
CA PHE A 120 -2.91 4.64 -2.45
C PHE A 120 -3.98 5.42 -3.21
N TYR A 121 -3.76 6.72 -3.32
CA TYR A 121 -4.41 7.59 -4.31
C TYR A 121 -3.92 7.25 -5.72
N ASP A 122 -4.67 7.68 -6.73
CA ASP A 122 -4.28 7.56 -8.15
C ASP A 122 -2.93 8.22 -8.49
N ASN A 123 -2.52 9.22 -7.70
CA ASN A 123 -1.24 9.91 -7.84
C ASN A 123 -0.07 9.16 -7.15
N GLY A 124 -0.31 7.96 -6.61
CA GLY A 124 0.69 7.12 -5.93
C GLY A 124 0.99 7.52 -4.48
N ARG A 125 0.37 8.58 -3.94
CA ARG A 125 0.51 8.93 -2.52
C ARG A 125 -0.32 8.02 -1.63
N THR A 126 0.14 7.76 -0.42
CA THR A 126 -0.61 7.00 0.57
C THR A 126 -1.87 7.75 0.99
N ALA A 127 -3.01 7.07 0.96
CA ALA A 127 -4.29 7.54 1.47
C ALA A 127 -4.55 7.03 2.88
N PHE A 128 -4.25 5.76 3.12
CA PHE A 128 -4.59 5.06 4.35
C PHE A 128 -3.53 4.01 4.69
N VAL A 129 -3.14 3.98 5.96
CA VAL A 129 -2.31 2.93 6.55
C VAL A 129 -3.09 2.25 7.65
N PHE A 130 -3.13 0.93 7.62
CA PHE A 130 -3.72 0.10 8.66
C PHE A 130 -2.69 -0.90 9.17
N ASP A 131 -2.34 -0.76 10.45
CA ASP A 131 -1.53 -1.75 11.16
C ASP A 131 -2.44 -2.60 12.03
N ASP A 132 -2.24 -3.91 12.00
CA ASP A 132 -2.90 -4.91 12.83
C ASP A 132 -1.82 -5.82 13.44
N LEU A 133 -1.59 -5.69 14.74
CA LEU A 133 -0.71 -6.57 15.51
C LEU A 133 -1.58 -7.53 16.33
N ALA A 134 -1.44 -8.82 16.10
CA ALA A 134 -1.96 -9.87 16.97
C ALA A 134 -0.80 -10.51 17.74
N THR A 135 -0.92 -10.67 19.06
CA THR A 135 0.12 -11.32 19.89
C THR A 135 -0.46 -12.02 21.11
N PHE A 136 0.14 -13.12 21.53
CA PHE A 136 -0.15 -13.74 22.83
C PHE A 136 0.62 -13.10 24.00
N GLN A 137 1.62 -12.25 23.72
CA GLN A 137 2.52 -11.66 24.72
C GLN A 137 2.11 -10.23 25.14
N GLY A 138 0.82 -10.00 25.38
CA GLY A 138 0.34 -8.71 25.87
C GLY A 138 0.35 -8.61 27.39
N TYR A 139 0.52 -7.38 27.89
CA TYR A 139 0.40 -7.05 29.31
C TYR A 139 -0.71 -6.01 29.47
N VAL A 140 -1.67 -6.27 30.36
CA VAL A 140 -2.69 -5.31 30.76
C VAL A 140 -2.40 -4.93 32.21
N PRO A 141 -1.97 -3.69 32.48
CA PRO A 141 -1.83 -3.19 33.85
C PRO A 141 -3.15 -3.37 34.60
N ASP A 142 -3.07 -3.73 35.88
CA ASP A 142 -4.21 -3.90 36.80
C ASP A 142 -5.18 -5.06 36.49
N HIS A 143 -4.79 -5.98 35.60
CA HIS A 143 -5.51 -7.23 35.35
C HIS A 143 -4.59 -8.43 35.55
N ASP A 144 -4.88 -9.24 36.57
CA ASP A 144 -4.05 -10.39 36.94
C ASP A 144 -4.14 -11.55 35.93
N GLU A 145 -5.25 -11.67 35.20
CA GLU A 145 -5.48 -12.76 34.24
C GLU A 145 -6.38 -12.31 33.08
N ILE A 146 -5.77 -11.79 32.01
CA ILE A 146 -6.42 -11.77 30.69
C ILE A 146 -5.58 -12.67 29.79
N GLU A 147 -6.15 -13.80 29.38
CA GLU A 147 -5.51 -14.64 28.37
C GLU A 147 -5.67 -13.98 26.99
N GLY A 148 -4.56 -13.85 26.28
CA GLY A 148 -4.54 -13.36 24.90
C GLY A 148 -5.29 -14.30 23.93
N PRO A 149 -5.22 -14.05 22.62
CA PRO A 149 -4.34 -13.07 21.99
C PRO A 149 -4.91 -11.66 22.07
N TYR A 150 -4.00 -10.70 22.16
CA TYR A 150 -4.25 -9.27 22.13
C TYR A 150 -4.12 -8.76 20.71
N VAL A 151 -4.95 -7.77 20.36
CA VAL A 151 -4.93 -7.10 19.07
C VAL A 151 -4.67 -5.62 19.28
N VAL A 152 -3.76 -5.04 18.50
CA VAL A 152 -3.55 -3.59 18.38
C VAL A 152 -3.76 -3.16 16.95
N GLU A 153 -4.77 -2.34 16.74
CA GLU A 153 -5.06 -1.70 15.47
C GLU A 153 -4.58 -0.25 15.48
N LYS A 154 -3.82 0.16 14.45
CA LYS A 154 -3.51 1.57 14.19
C LYS A 154 -3.99 1.94 12.79
N ARG A 155 -4.66 3.08 12.68
CA ARG A 155 -5.20 3.59 11.42
C ARG A 155 -4.72 5.01 11.24
N VAL A 156 -4.01 5.30 10.14
CA VAL A 156 -3.53 6.64 9.81
C VAL A 156 -4.06 7.05 8.45
N TYR A 157 -4.68 8.22 8.40
CA TYR A 157 -5.36 8.76 7.24
C TYR A 157 -4.61 9.98 6.74
N PHE A 158 -4.36 10.06 5.44
CA PHE A 158 -3.63 11.15 4.80
C PHE A 158 -4.49 11.78 3.70
N ASP A 159 -4.46 13.10 3.57
CA ASP A 159 -5.07 13.76 2.41
C ASP A 159 -4.25 13.51 1.13
N ALA A 160 -4.78 13.93 -0.02
CA ALA A 160 -4.09 13.80 -1.32
C ALA A 160 -2.76 14.58 -1.39
N LYS A 161 -2.46 15.46 -0.42
CA LYS A 161 -1.18 16.18 -0.29
C LYS A 161 -0.22 15.47 0.67
N GLY A 162 -0.60 14.33 1.23
CA GLY A 162 0.20 13.54 2.17
C GLY A 162 0.17 14.08 3.60
N LYS A 163 -0.70 15.04 3.92
CA LYS A 163 -0.86 15.53 5.29
C LYS A 163 -1.75 14.57 6.06
N GLN A 164 -1.31 14.14 7.24
CA GLN A 164 -2.15 13.35 8.14
C GLN A 164 -3.40 14.15 8.54
N VAL A 165 -4.58 13.57 8.32
CA VAL A 165 -5.88 14.16 8.67
C VAL A 165 -6.52 13.49 9.89
N LYS A 166 -6.17 12.23 10.17
CA LYS A 166 -6.69 11.48 11.31
C LYS A 166 -5.75 10.34 11.68
N ALA A 167 -5.70 10.01 12.97
CA ALA A 167 -5.09 8.79 13.47
C ALA A 167 -6.03 8.16 14.51
N LEU A 168 -6.15 6.84 14.48
CA LEU A 168 -6.88 6.05 15.46
C LEU A 168 -5.97 4.93 15.95
N LYS A 169 -6.05 4.62 17.24
CA LYS A 169 -5.43 3.45 17.83
C LYS A 169 -6.47 2.75 18.70
N LYS A 170 -6.59 1.44 18.54
CA LYS A 170 -7.45 0.59 19.36
C LYS A 170 -6.64 -0.62 19.81
N ALA A 171 -6.87 -1.06 21.04
CA ALA A 171 -6.35 -2.33 21.52
C ALA A 171 -7.49 -3.12 22.18
N PHE A 172 -7.50 -4.43 21.99
CA PHE A 172 -8.53 -5.30 22.56
C PHE A 172 -8.07 -6.74 22.69
N VAL A 173 -8.77 -7.52 23.52
CA VAL A 173 -8.61 -8.97 23.62
C VAL A 173 -9.36 -9.62 22.47
N LYS A 174 -8.69 -10.39 21.61
CA LYS A 174 -9.28 -10.94 20.37
C LYS A 174 -10.49 -11.82 20.64
N ALA A 175 -10.44 -12.62 21.71
CA ALA A 175 -11.48 -13.60 22.03
C ALA A 175 -12.79 -12.94 22.50
N THR A 176 -12.69 -11.86 23.28
CA THR A 176 -13.86 -11.22 23.92
C THR A 176 -14.24 -9.89 23.27
N GLY A 177 -13.35 -9.29 22.47
CA GLY A 177 -13.51 -7.93 21.96
C GLY A 177 -13.36 -6.85 23.03
N GLN A 178 -13.02 -7.23 24.27
CA GLN A 178 -12.86 -6.28 25.37
C GLN A 178 -11.75 -5.29 25.05
N GLU A 179 -12.08 -4.01 25.03
CA GLU A 179 -11.10 -2.95 24.81
C GLU A 179 -10.15 -2.85 26.00
N ILE A 180 -8.86 -2.67 25.69
CA ILE A 180 -7.79 -2.41 26.65
C ILE A 180 -7.15 -1.08 26.31
N SER A 181 -6.56 -0.42 27.30
CA SER A 181 -5.89 0.87 27.07
C SER A 181 -4.81 0.71 26.00
N ALA A 182 -4.98 1.42 24.90
CA ALA A 182 -4.03 1.43 23.80
C ALA A 182 -2.67 2.05 24.19
N GLU A 183 -2.57 2.78 25.31
CA GLU A 183 -1.31 3.33 25.80
C GLU A 183 -0.39 2.25 26.39
N HIS A 184 -0.96 1.13 26.83
CA HIS A 184 -0.26 0.08 27.54
C HIS A 184 0.21 -1.07 26.65
N VAL A 185 -0.27 -1.13 25.40
CA VAL A 185 0.17 -2.12 24.42
C VAL A 185 1.18 -1.47 23.47
N ARG A 186 2.46 -1.83 23.66
CA ARG A 186 3.61 -1.35 22.89
C ARG A 186 3.95 -2.29 21.77
#